data_AF-E1KS88-F1
#
_entry.id   AF-E1KS88-F1
#
_cell.length_a   1.000
_cell.length_b   1.000
_cell.length_c   1.000
_cell.angle_alpha   90.00
_cell.angle_beta   90.00
_cell.angle_gamma   90.00
#
_symmetry.space_group_name_H-M   'P 1'
#
loop_
_entity.id
_entity.type
_entity.pdbx_description
1 polymer ?
#
loop_
_entity_poly.entity_id
_entity_poly.type
_entity_poly.pdbx_seq_one_letter_code
_entity_poly.pdbx_strand_id
1 'polypeptide(L)'
;MTELRHLQLVILHIMKDIDALCAKNNIEYSLNGGSAIGAIRHKGFIPWDDDLDIQMTPTNYKKFIKVCREQLDKEKYYFAEGTVDWPLDFCKIKLRGTKMIETEGYGGKENELGIFVDIFRVDGAAPTKLGRYWQYFCAKYRTAYLINQRGYNSASLLKKIVMFLSFPQKFKPIRNFFKHEKEKYDGEETGYYGLLSEYTKVNHCFFPKHIFTNGTIKVDFEDTKLSILKEYDAYLKQVFGNYMQLPPLEKQVCEHHNGVDFGQY
;
A
#
# COMPACT_ATOMS: atom_id res chain seq x y z
N MET A 1 25.30 2.86 13.18
CA MET A 1 24.00 2.54 12.55
C MET A 1 23.83 3.49 11.39
N THR A 2 23.53 2.99 10.18
CA THR A 2 23.30 3.85 9.02
C THR A 2 21.96 4.59 9.14
N GLU A 3 21.79 5.68 8.40
CA GLU A 3 20.51 6.42 8.35
C GLU A 3 19.35 5.50 7.96
N LEU A 4 19.52 4.74 6.87
CA LEU A 4 18.53 3.76 6.42
C LEU A 4 18.19 2.73 7.51
N ARG A 5 19.20 2.22 8.23
CA ARG A 5 18.91 1.23 9.28
C ARG A 5 18.14 1.86 10.44
N HIS A 6 18.43 3.12 10.77
CA HIS A 6 17.65 3.83 11.78
C HIS A 6 16.20 4.04 11.33
N LEU A 7 15.98 4.43 10.06
CA LEU A 7 14.67 4.54 9.44
C LEU A 7 13.88 3.23 9.54
N GLN A 8 14.48 2.10 9.13
CA GLN A 8 13.87 0.77 9.23
C GLN A 8 13.42 0.44 10.66
N LEU A 9 14.23 0.75 11.68
CA LEU A 9 13.87 0.50 13.08
C LEU A 9 12.73 1.40 13.56
N VAL A 10 12.67 2.66 13.11
CA VAL A 10 11.53 3.54 13.40
C VAL A 10 10.27 3.05 12.70
N ILE A 11 10.35 2.64 11.43
CA ILE A 11 9.21 2.03 10.72
C ILE A 11 8.73 0.76 11.42
N LEU A 12 9.65 -0.08 11.90
CA LEU A 12 9.30 -1.27 12.67
C LEU A 12 8.57 -0.94 13.98
N HIS A 13 8.97 0.13 14.66
CA HIS A 13 8.28 0.62 15.86
C HIS A 13 6.83 1.02 15.55
N ILE A 14 6.60 1.74 14.44
CA ILE A 14 5.25 2.05 13.96
C ILE A 14 4.47 0.75 13.68
N MET A 15 5.10 -0.20 12.98
CA MET A 15 4.44 -1.45 12.60
C MET A 15 4.07 -2.33 13.80
N LYS A 16 4.89 -2.35 14.87
CA LYS A 16 4.55 -3.06 16.12
C LYS A 16 3.28 -2.49 16.77
N ASP A 17 3.13 -1.17 16.78
CA ASP A 17 1.93 -0.52 17.31
C ASP A 17 0.70 -0.79 16.42
N ILE A 18 0.86 -0.79 15.09
CA ILE A 18 -0.19 -1.18 14.15
C ILE A 18 -0.61 -2.65 14.35
N ASP A 19 0.35 -3.55 14.52
CA ASP A 19 0.08 -4.98 14.77
C ASP A 19 -0.69 -5.17 16.06
N ALA A 20 -0.29 -4.50 17.15
CA ALA A 20 -1.01 -4.53 18.42
C ALA A 20 -2.43 -3.97 18.30
N LEU A 21 -2.62 -2.86 17.57
CA LEU A 21 -3.94 -2.27 17.30
C LEU A 21 -4.83 -3.24 16.50
N CYS A 22 -4.26 -3.90 15.48
CA CYS A 22 -4.96 -4.88 14.67
C CYS A 22 -5.36 -6.11 15.48
N ALA A 23 -4.43 -6.67 16.27
CA ALA A 23 -4.67 -7.82 17.14
C ALA A 23 -5.79 -7.54 18.16
N LYS A 24 -5.72 -6.40 18.86
CA LYS A 24 -6.74 -5.97 19.83
C LYS A 24 -8.14 -5.89 19.21
N ASN A 25 -8.22 -5.53 17.94
CA ASN A 25 -9.48 -5.32 17.24
C ASN A 25 -9.88 -6.50 16.34
N ASN A 26 -9.17 -7.63 16.33
CA ASN A 26 -9.41 -8.75 15.40
C ASN A 26 -9.43 -8.29 13.92
N ILE A 27 -8.40 -7.57 13.50
CA ILE A 27 -8.21 -7.13 12.12
C ILE A 27 -7.06 -7.95 11.54
N GLU A 28 -7.33 -8.66 10.46
CA GLU A 28 -6.27 -9.36 9.73
C GLU A 28 -5.65 -8.44 8.67
N TYR A 29 -4.32 -8.37 8.68
CA TYR A 29 -3.50 -7.76 7.65
C TYR A 29 -2.40 -8.75 7.24
N SER A 30 -1.79 -8.49 6.08
CA SER A 30 -0.54 -9.15 5.68
C SER A 30 0.46 -8.11 5.21
N LEU A 31 1.76 -8.35 5.41
CA LEU A 31 2.79 -7.60 4.70
C LEU A 31 2.54 -7.69 3.19
N ASN A 32 2.78 -6.59 2.49
CA ASN A 32 2.58 -6.46 1.05
C ASN A 32 3.93 -6.42 0.33
N GLY A 33 3.94 -6.74 -0.97
CA GLY A 33 5.05 -6.45 -1.87
C GLY A 33 6.46 -6.75 -1.35
N GLY A 34 7.31 -5.72 -1.35
CA GLY A 34 8.71 -5.80 -0.90
C GLY A 34 8.84 -6.23 0.56
N SER A 35 7.95 -5.76 1.44
CA SER A 35 7.96 -6.12 2.86
C SER A 35 7.67 -7.61 3.08
N ALA A 36 6.76 -8.21 2.31
CA ALA A 36 6.52 -9.64 2.34
C ALA A 36 7.71 -10.45 1.82
N ILE A 37 8.39 -9.96 0.77
CA ILE A 37 9.64 -10.56 0.28
C ILE A 37 10.72 -10.48 1.36
N GLY A 38 10.88 -9.33 2.02
CA GLY A 38 11.82 -9.13 3.11
C GLY A 38 11.61 -10.13 4.25
N ALA A 39 10.36 -10.28 4.71
CA ALA A 39 10.00 -11.22 5.76
C ALA A 39 10.42 -12.66 5.43
N ILE A 40 10.17 -13.12 4.20
CA ILE A 40 10.49 -14.49 3.81
C ILE A 40 11.99 -14.68 3.55
N ARG A 41 12.59 -13.77 2.79
CA ARG A 41 13.96 -13.91 2.26
C ARG A 41 15.03 -13.48 3.25
N HIS A 42 14.79 -12.40 3.98
CA HIS A 42 15.78 -11.76 4.87
C HIS A 42 15.41 -11.85 6.35
N LYS A 43 14.21 -12.32 6.69
CA LYS A 43 13.67 -12.33 8.06
C LYS A 43 13.60 -10.93 8.66
N GLY A 44 13.34 -9.92 7.83
CA GLY A 44 13.36 -8.50 8.19
C GLY A 44 13.24 -7.62 6.95
N PHE A 45 13.73 -6.39 7.03
CA PHE A 45 13.75 -5.51 5.87
C PHE A 45 14.66 -6.05 4.76
N ILE A 46 14.33 -5.74 3.51
CA ILE A 46 15.32 -5.84 2.44
C ILE A 46 16.40 -4.77 2.72
N PRO A 47 17.71 -5.07 2.63
CA PRO A 47 18.76 -4.19 3.16
C PRO A 47 18.81 -2.77 2.56
N TRP A 48 18.28 -2.58 1.36
CA TRP A 48 18.24 -1.29 0.64
C TRP A 48 16.84 -0.67 0.59
N ASP A 49 15.86 -1.30 1.23
CA ASP A 49 14.45 -0.89 1.21
C ASP A 49 14.14 0.02 2.40
N ASP A 50 13.35 1.06 2.15
CA ASP A 50 13.16 2.22 3.02
C ASP A 50 11.71 2.45 3.43
N ASP A 51 10.80 1.54 3.08
CA ASP A 51 9.39 1.57 3.47
C ASP A 51 8.93 0.23 4.08
N LEU A 52 7.67 0.22 4.53
CA LEU A 52 6.97 -0.99 4.91
C LEU A 52 5.51 -0.86 4.50
N ASP A 53 5.06 -1.86 3.74
CA ASP A 53 3.71 -1.94 3.23
C ASP A 53 2.95 -3.09 3.88
N ILE A 54 1.70 -2.83 4.23
CA ILE A 54 0.72 -3.85 4.56
C ILE A 54 -0.48 -3.76 3.63
N GLN A 55 -1.18 -4.88 3.46
CA GLN A 55 -2.43 -4.95 2.70
C GLN A 55 -3.52 -5.64 3.53
N MET A 56 -4.77 -5.28 3.24
CA MET A 56 -5.95 -5.83 3.91
C MET A 56 -7.07 -6.14 2.90
N THR A 57 -7.91 -7.12 3.22
CA THR A 57 -9.16 -7.38 2.50
C THR A 57 -10.13 -6.19 2.63
N PRO A 58 -11.12 -6.02 1.72
CA PRO A 58 -12.07 -4.90 1.81
C PRO A 58 -12.75 -4.79 3.19
N THR A 59 -13.10 -5.93 3.79
CA THR A 59 -13.72 -5.99 5.11
C THR A 59 -12.77 -5.53 6.21
N ASN A 60 -11.54 -6.06 6.25
CA ASN A 60 -10.55 -5.66 7.25
C ASN A 60 -10.12 -4.20 7.09
N TYR A 61 -9.98 -3.73 5.85
CA TYR A 61 -9.60 -2.35 5.56
C TYR A 61 -10.66 -1.35 6.04
N LYS A 62 -11.95 -1.61 5.78
CA LYS A 62 -13.06 -0.79 6.31
C LYS A 62 -13.07 -0.76 7.84
N LYS A 63 -12.83 -1.90 8.48
CA LYS A 63 -12.73 -2.01 9.93
C LYS A 63 -11.52 -1.25 10.48
N PHE A 64 -10.38 -1.34 9.81
CA PHE A 64 -9.16 -0.64 10.16
C PHE A 64 -9.33 0.87 10.13
N ILE A 65 -9.92 1.44 9.07
CA ILE A 65 -10.22 2.88 8.99
C ILE A 65 -11.05 3.33 10.20
N LYS A 66 -12.09 2.58 10.55
CA LYS A 66 -12.94 2.89 11.70
C LYS A 66 -12.12 2.89 13.00
N VAL A 67 -11.34 1.83 13.23
CA VAL A 67 -10.48 1.70 14.42
C VAL A 67 -9.44 2.81 14.49
N CYS A 68 -8.80 3.19 13.38
CA CYS A 68 -7.84 4.29 13.37
C CYS A 68 -8.48 5.63 13.78
N ARG A 69 -9.71 5.92 13.32
CA ARG A 69 -10.42 7.15 13.69
C ARG A 69 -10.78 7.21 15.18
N GLU A 70 -11.08 6.05 15.77
CA GLU A 70 -11.61 5.92 17.13
C GLU A 70 -10.53 5.66 18.19
N GLN A 71 -9.49 4.88 17.88
CA GLN A 71 -8.58 4.30 18.87
C GLN A 71 -7.08 4.56 18.61
N LEU A 72 -6.69 5.05 17.43
CA LEU A 72 -5.29 5.38 17.18
C LEU A 72 -4.87 6.54 18.11
N ASP A 73 -3.70 6.44 18.72
CA ASP A 73 -3.11 7.52 19.49
C ASP A 73 -2.82 8.72 18.57
N LYS A 74 -3.64 9.77 18.70
CA LYS A 74 -3.60 10.95 17.83
C LYS A 74 -2.46 11.91 18.18
N GLU A 75 -1.89 11.79 19.38
CA GLU A 75 -0.72 12.57 19.80
C GLU A 75 0.56 11.95 19.22
N LYS A 76 0.61 10.62 19.17
CA LYS A 76 1.75 9.89 18.59
C LYS A 76 1.67 9.74 17.07
N TYR A 77 0.48 9.59 16.51
CA TYR A 77 0.29 9.28 15.10
C TYR A 77 -0.67 10.23 14.38
N TYR A 78 -0.40 10.44 13.10
CA TYR A 78 -1.32 11.00 12.14
C TYR A 78 -1.80 9.91 11.18
N PHE A 79 -3.11 9.68 11.14
CA PHE A 79 -3.74 8.80 10.17
C PHE A 79 -4.10 9.59 8.90
N ALA A 80 -3.34 9.38 7.83
CA ALA A 80 -3.62 9.98 6.54
C ALA A 80 -4.58 9.08 5.76
N GLU A 81 -5.87 9.36 5.84
CA GLU A 81 -6.88 8.56 5.16
C GLU A 81 -6.90 8.84 3.64
N GLY A 82 -6.83 7.76 2.86
CA GLY A 82 -6.86 7.83 1.39
C GLY A 82 -8.11 8.52 0.85
N THR A 83 -7.92 9.41 -0.12
CA THR A 83 -8.92 10.30 -0.74
C THR A 83 -9.61 11.31 0.18
N VAL A 84 -9.25 11.35 1.47
CA VAL A 84 -9.77 12.30 2.46
C VAL A 84 -8.67 13.30 2.83
N ASP A 85 -7.55 12.80 3.34
CA ASP A 85 -6.40 13.58 3.79
C ASP A 85 -5.19 13.46 2.86
N TRP A 86 -5.21 12.47 1.97
CA TRP A 86 -4.17 12.11 1.02
C TRP A 86 -4.80 11.75 -0.33
N PRO A 87 -4.26 12.16 -1.49
CA PRO A 87 -4.93 11.98 -2.78
C PRO A 87 -5.07 10.53 -3.24
N LEU A 88 -4.27 9.58 -2.76
CA LEU A 88 -4.29 8.20 -3.29
C LEU A 88 -5.32 7.31 -2.58
N ASP A 89 -5.67 6.19 -3.22
CA ASP A 89 -6.66 5.21 -2.74
C ASP A 89 -6.04 4.18 -1.76
N PHE A 90 -5.17 4.64 -0.86
CA PHE A 90 -4.61 3.88 0.25
C PHE A 90 -4.31 4.82 1.42
N CYS A 91 -4.17 4.28 2.62
CA CYS A 91 -3.94 5.08 3.83
C CYS A 91 -2.48 5.04 4.24
N LYS A 92 -2.04 6.03 5.02
CA LYS A 92 -0.76 6.01 5.73
C LYS A 92 -0.98 6.17 7.23
N ILE A 93 -0.20 5.48 8.05
CA ILE A 93 -0.02 5.85 9.46
C ILE A 93 1.35 6.50 9.57
N LYS A 94 1.35 7.76 9.96
CA LYS A 94 2.54 8.58 10.06
C LYS A 94 2.84 8.88 11.50
N LEU A 95 4.08 8.74 11.86
CA LEU A 95 4.55 8.96 13.20
C LEU A 95 4.79 10.48 13.38
N ARG A 96 4.25 11.12 14.42
CA ARG A 96 4.30 12.59 14.62
C ARG A 96 5.62 13.05 15.27
N GLY A 97 6.28 14.06 14.71
CA GLY A 97 7.55 14.59 15.24
C GLY A 97 8.78 14.33 14.36
N THR A 98 8.64 13.53 13.30
CA THR A 98 9.60 13.22 12.22
C THR A 98 9.11 13.91 10.99
N LYS A 99 9.99 13.96 9.99
CA LYS A 99 9.62 14.22 8.61
C LYS A 99 10.31 13.20 7.71
N MET A 100 9.59 12.68 6.74
CA MET A 100 10.13 11.88 5.65
C MET A 100 9.73 12.55 4.34
N ILE A 101 10.73 12.98 3.56
CA ILE A 101 10.52 13.65 2.28
C ILE A 101 10.51 12.59 1.20
N GLU A 102 9.31 12.26 0.70
CA GLU A 102 9.15 11.31 -0.41
C GLU A 102 9.76 11.85 -1.71
N THR A 103 10.23 10.96 -2.59
CA THR A 103 10.88 11.32 -3.87
C THR A 103 9.94 12.07 -4.83
N GLU A 104 8.65 11.72 -4.79
CA GLU A 104 7.61 12.33 -5.61
C GLU A 104 6.98 13.54 -4.93
N GLY A 105 6.24 14.33 -5.70
CA GLY A 105 5.41 15.39 -5.14
C GLY A 105 4.48 14.86 -4.05
N TYR A 106 4.18 15.76 -3.11
CA TYR A 106 3.39 15.47 -1.94
C TYR A 106 2.08 16.26 -1.98
N GLY A 107 0.96 15.55 -2.16
CA GLY A 107 -0.38 16.14 -2.20
C GLY A 107 -1.17 15.98 -0.90
N GLY A 108 -0.52 15.60 0.20
CA GLY A 108 -1.14 15.49 1.53
C GLY A 108 -0.97 16.77 2.35
N LYS A 109 -1.29 16.71 3.65
CA LYS A 109 -1.05 17.83 4.58
C LYS A 109 0.45 18.01 4.86
N GLU A 110 1.02 19.15 4.49
CA GLU A 110 2.47 19.43 4.57
C GLU A 110 3.02 19.48 5.99
N ASN A 111 2.17 19.76 6.98
CA ASN A 111 2.55 19.72 8.40
C ASN A 111 2.56 18.30 9.01
N GLU A 112 2.27 17.27 8.20
CA GLU A 112 2.11 15.87 8.63
C GLU A 112 2.96 14.93 7.74
N LEU A 113 4.25 15.24 7.58
CA LEU A 113 5.20 14.50 6.72
C LEU A 113 5.87 13.29 7.39
N GLY A 114 5.46 12.88 8.59
CA GLY A 114 6.19 11.89 9.39
C GLY A 114 6.49 10.57 8.71
N ILE A 115 7.55 9.87 9.17
CA ILE A 115 7.89 8.48 8.83
C ILE A 115 6.64 7.61 8.95
N PHE A 116 6.43 6.71 8.00
CA PHE A 116 5.15 6.07 7.83
C PHE A 116 5.22 4.58 7.50
N VAL A 117 4.08 3.93 7.70
CA VAL A 117 3.73 2.63 7.13
C VAL A 117 2.58 2.85 6.15
N ASP A 118 2.67 2.27 4.96
CA ASP A 118 1.63 2.35 3.93
C ASP A 118 0.65 1.18 4.09
N ILE A 119 -0.65 1.49 4.07
CA ILE A 119 -1.74 0.54 4.27
C ILE A 119 -2.56 0.47 2.99
N PHE A 120 -2.27 -0.55 2.20
CA PHE A 120 -2.98 -0.90 0.98
C PHE A 120 -4.24 -1.71 1.27
N ARG A 121 -5.09 -1.76 0.25
CA ARG A 121 -6.27 -2.59 0.20
C ARG A 121 -6.24 -3.43 -1.07
N VAL A 122 -6.71 -4.66 -0.95
CA VAL A 122 -7.15 -5.42 -2.12
C VAL A 122 -8.62 -5.11 -2.38
N ASP A 123 -9.04 -5.21 -3.63
CA ASP A 123 -10.39 -4.87 -4.08
C ASP A 123 -11.12 -6.13 -4.56
N GLY A 124 -12.44 -6.19 -4.35
CA GLY A 124 -13.27 -7.20 -4.99
C GLY A 124 -13.15 -7.11 -6.51
N ALA A 125 -13.06 -8.23 -7.22
CA ALA A 125 -12.86 -8.21 -8.68
C ALA A 125 -14.01 -8.86 -9.44
N ALA A 126 -14.24 -8.41 -10.67
CA ALA A 126 -15.31 -8.96 -11.52
C ALA A 126 -15.16 -10.50 -11.74
N PRO A 127 -16.27 -11.25 -11.85
CA PRO A 127 -16.21 -12.71 -12.05
C PRO A 127 -15.75 -13.09 -13.46
N THR A 128 -16.03 -12.25 -14.47
CA THR A 128 -15.64 -12.50 -15.86
C THR A 128 -14.33 -11.82 -16.21
N LYS A 129 -13.57 -12.43 -17.13
CA LYS A 129 -12.31 -11.87 -17.63
C LYS A 129 -12.53 -10.46 -18.22
N LEU A 130 -13.50 -10.30 -19.11
CA LEU A 130 -13.81 -9.00 -19.73
C LEU A 130 -14.17 -7.94 -18.68
N GLY A 131 -14.97 -8.31 -17.66
CA GLY A 131 -15.29 -7.43 -16.55
C GLY A 131 -14.04 -6.99 -15.77
N ARG A 132 -13.07 -7.88 -15.56
CA ARG A 132 -11.80 -7.56 -14.89
C ARG A 132 -10.93 -6.61 -15.73
N TYR A 133 -10.87 -6.77 -17.05
CA TYR A 133 -10.18 -5.81 -17.91
C TYR A 133 -10.80 -4.42 -17.84
N TRP A 134 -12.14 -4.34 -17.88
CA TRP A 134 -12.86 -3.09 -17.72
C TRP A 134 -12.61 -2.44 -16.35
N GLN A 135 -12.75 -3.22 -15.27
CA GLN A 135 -12.47 -2.76 -13.91
C GLN A 135 -11.02 -2.27 -13.75
N TYR A 136 -10.05 -3.01 -14.29
CA TYR A 136 -8.64 -2.61 -14.30
C TYR A 136 -8.44 -1.29 -15.03
N PHE A 137 -9.05 -1.13 -16.22
CA PHE A 137 -8.99 0.13 -16.96
C PHE A 137 -9.55 1.28 -16.13
N CYS A 138 -10.73 1.12 -15.53
CA CYS A 138 -11.33 2.13 -14.65
C CYS A 138 -10.41 2.47 -13.46
N ALA A 139 -9.82 1.47 -12.83
CA ALA A 139 -8.91 1.66 -11.71
C ALA A 139 -7.63 2.40 -12.11
N LYS A 140 -7.02 2.08 -13.26
CA LYS A 140 -5.81 2.76 -13.73
C LYS A 140 -6.09 4.17 -14.25
N TYR A 141 -7.23 4.39 -14.91
CA TYR A 141 -7.69 5.72 -15.26
C TYR A 141 -7.91 6.59 -14.02
N ARG A 142 -8.54 6.03 -12.97
CA ARG A 142 -8.67 6.68 -11.67
C ARG A 142 -7.31 7.00 -11.05
N THR A 143 -6.43 6.01 -10.97
CA THR A 143 -5.08 6.16 -10.41
C THR A 143 -4.32 7.28 -11.11
N ALA A 144 -4.40 7.39 -12.44
CA ALA A 144 -3.77 8.45 -13.21
C ALA A 144 -4.21 9.86 -12.77
N TYR A 145 -5.48 10.03 -12.38
CA TYR A 145 -5.97 11.29 -11.83
C TYR A 145 -5.42 11.53 -10.42
N LEU A 146 -5.44 10.51 -9.55
CA LEU A 146 -4.98 10.65 -8.16
C LEU A 146 -3.48 10.94 -8.07
N ILE A 147 -2.64 10.28 -8.88
CA ILE A 147 -1.21 10.57 -8.91
C ILE A 147 -0.90 11.96 -9.49
N ASN A 148 -1.76 12.49 -10.37
CA ASN A 148 -1.65 13.87 -10.83
C ASN A 148 -1.96 14.84 -9.70
N GLN A 149 -3.01 14.58 -8.90
CA GLN A 149 -3.34 15.37 -7.71
C GLN A 149 -2.25 15.29 -6.62
N ARG A 150 -1.51 14.17 -6.56
CA ARG A 150 -0.33 14.02 -5.70
C ARG A 150 0.84 14.91 -6.12
N GLY A 151 0.93 15.31 -7.39
CA GLY A 151 2.10 16.01 -7.92
C GLY A 151 3.23 15.07 -8.37
N TYR A 152 2.89 13.88 -8.87
CA TYR A 152 3.87 12.90 -9.37
C TYR A 152 4.66 13.44 -10.58
N ASN A 153 5.99 13.45 -10.50
CA ASN A 153 6.85 14.17 -11.46
C ASN A 153 7.75 13.26 -12.30
N SER A 154 8.16 12.09 -11.78
CA SER A 154 9.11 11.17 -12.45
C SER A 154 8.48 10.32 -13.58
N ALA A 155 7.28 10.66 -14.03
CA ALA A 155 6.54 9.88 -15.01
C ALA A 155 7.19 9.87 -16.40
N SER A 156 7.18 8.70 -17.05
CA SER A 156 7.47 8.59 -18.49
C SER A 156 6.49 9.44 -19.31
N LEU A 157 6.87 9.81 -20.54
CA LEU A 157 6.04 10.66 -21.41
C LEU A 157 4.61 10.09 -21.59
N LEU A 158 4.50 8.78 -21.83
CA LEU A 158 3.20 8.11 -21.93
C LEU A 158 2.38 8.24 -20.65
N LYS A 159 3.01 8.07 -19.48
CA LYS A 159 2.34 8.22 -18.18
C LYS A 159 1.87 9.67 -17.96
N LYS A 160 2.66 10.67 -18.35
CA LYS A 160 2.26 12.10 -18.33
C LYS A 160 1.04 12.37 -19.22
N ILE A 161 0.98 11.78 -20.42
CA ILE A 161 -0.17 11.90 -21.31
C ILE A 161 -1.41 11.28 -20.66
N VAL A 162 -1.31 10.07 -20.11
CA VAL A 162 -2.44 9.40 -19.44
C VAL A 162 -2.92 10.20 -18.22
N MET A 163 -2.00 10.75 -17.43
CA MET A 163 -2.33 11.66 -16.31
C MET A 163 -3.07 12.90 -16.79
N PHE A 164 -2.61 13.55 -17.87
CA PHE A 164 -3.29 14.69 -18.45
C PHE A 164 -4.70 14.32 -18.93
N LEU A 165 -4.85 13.23 -19.69
CA LEU A 165 -6.14 12.75 -20.20
C LEU A 165 -7.13 12.34 -19.10
N SER A 166 -6.66 12.11 -17.87
CA SER A 166 -7.52 11.79 -16.73
C SER A 166 -8.27 13.00 -16.14
N PHE A 167 -8.01 14.22 -16.64
CA PHE A 167 -8.61 15.48 -16.15
C PHE A 167 -10.14 15.52 -16.05
N PRO A 168 -10.95 14.80 -16.86
CA PRO A 168 -12.40 14.81 -16.71
C PRO A 168 -12.88 14.35 -15.33
N GLN A 169 -12.05 13.61 -14.58
CA GLN A 169 -12.34 13.24 -13.19
C GLN A 169 -12.33 14.43 -12.21
N LYS A 170 -12.02 15.66 -12.64
CA LYS A 170 -12.33 16.87 -11.88
C LYS A 170 -13.84 17.04 -11.67
N PHE A 171 -14.66 16.54 -12.60
CA PHE A 171 -16.12 16.55 -12.47
C PHE A 171 -16.59 15.39 -11.57
N LYS A 172 -17.32 15.72 -10.50
CA LYS A 172 -17.77 14.75 -9.48
C LYS A 172 -18.48 13.51 -10.05
N PRO A 173 -19.40 13.61 -11.02
CA PRO A 173 -20.06 12.43 -11.58
C PRO A 173 -19.09 11.45 -12.25
N ILE A 174 -18.16 11.96 -13.05
CA ILE A 174 -17.14 11.13 -13.73
C ILE A 174 -16.23 10.47 -12.69
N ARG A 175 -15.78 11.23 -11.69
CA ARG A 175 -14.95 10.69 -10.61
C ARG A 175 -15.65 9.59 -9.82
N ASN A 176 -16.93 9.77 -9.52
CA ASN A 176 -17.74 8.81 -8.79
C ASN A 176 -18.01 7.56 -9.62
N PHE A 177 -18.20 7.69 -10.94
CA PHE A 177 -18.32 6.55 -11.84
C PHE A 177 -17.07 5.66 -11.78
N PHE A 178 -15.87 6.22 -11.98
CA PHE A 178 -14.64 5.43 -11.96
C PHE A 178 -14.32 4.86 -10.57
N LYS A 179 -14.69 5.57 -9.49
CA LYS A 179 -14.63 5.04 -8.12
C LYS A 179 -15.55 3.83 -7.97
N HIS A 180 -16.81 3.97 -8.35
CA HIS A 180 -17.80 2.91 -8.28
C HIS A 180 -17.37 1.70 -9.11
N GLU A 181 -16.94 1.88 -10.35
CA GLU A 181 -16.51 0.78 -11.21
C GLU A 181 -15.32 0.00 -10.64
N LYS A 182 -14.41 0.68 -9.91
CA LYS A 182 -13.31 0.03 -9.19
C LYS A 182 -13.83 -0.79 -8.00
N GLU A 183 -14.73 -0.22 -7.19
CA GLU A 183 -15.11 -0.74 -5.87
C GLU A 183 -16.40 -1.59 -5.86
N LYS A 184 -17.17 -1.64 -6.96
CA LYS A 184 -18.53 -2.25 -6.98
C LYS A 184 -18.59 -3.74 -6.66
N TYR A 185 -17.47 -4.45 -6.68
CA TYR A 185 -17.41 -5.87 -6.32
C TYR A 185 -16.88 -6.08 -4.88
N ASP A 186 -16.62 -5.01 -4.13
CA ASP A 186 -16.19 -5.11 -2.74
C ASP A 186 -17.31 -5.67 -1.85
N GLY A 187 -17.09 -6.88 -1.34
CA GLY A 187 -18.08 -7.61 -0.54
C GLY A 187 -18.95 -8.57 -1.36
N GLU A 188 -18.74 -8.61 -2.68
CA GLU A 188 -19.41 -9.56 -3.56
C GLU A 188 -18.67 -10.91 -3.61
N GLU A 189 -19.43 -11.99 -3.79
CA GLU A 189 -18.90 -13.35 -3.93
C GLU A 189 -18.61 -13.69 -5.40
N THR A 190 -17.63 -13.00 -5.99
CA THR A 190 -17.23 -13.19 -7.40
C THR A 190 -16.14 -14.24 -7.60
N GLY A 191 -15.51 -14.69 -6.51
CA GLY A 191 -14.38 -15.63 -6.52
C GLY A 191 -13.01 -15.00 -6.85
N TYR A 192 -12.92 -13.68 -7.06
CA TYR A 192 -11.67 -12.99 -7.40
C TYR A 192 -11.46 -11.71 -6.59
N TYR A 193 -10.20 -11.43 -6.26
CA TYR A 193 -9.70 -10.13 -5.79
C TYR A 193 -8.69 -9.53 -6.77
N GLY A 194 -8.45 -8.23 -6.65
CA GLY A 194 -7.51 -7.49 -7.48
C GLY A 194 -6.70 -6.43 -6.72
N LEU A 195 -5.45 -6.25 -7.12
CA LEU A 195 -4.54 -5.20 -6.62
C LEU A 195 -4.74 -3.91 -7.42
N LEU A 196 -5.92 -3.28 -7.31
CA LEU A 196 -6.31 -2.20 -8.23
C LEU A 196 -5.69 -0.85 -7.86
N SER A 197 -5.40 -0.60 -6.57
CA SER A 197 -4.67 0.57 -6.08
C SER A 197 -3.16 0.53 -6.31
N GLU A 198 -2.59 -0.63 -6.64
CA GLU A 198 -1.14 -0.83 -6.73
C GLU A 198 -0.58 -0.64 -8.15
N TYR A 199 0.74 -0.54 -8.28
CA TYR A 199 1.42 -0.50 -9.57
C TYR A 199 1.61 -1.91 -10.17
N THR A 200 0.50 -2.60 -10.43
CA THR A 200 0.50 -3.97 -10.97
C THR A 200 -0.01 -4.00 -12.41
N LYS A 201 0.62 -4.81 -13.27
CA LYS A 201 0.15 -5.07 -14.65
C LYS A 201 -1.12 -5.92 -14.63
N VAL A 202 -2.00 -5.75 -15.62
CA VAL A 202 -3.30 -6.44 -15.70
C VAL A 202 -3.22 -7.96 -15.56
N ASN A 203 -2.18 -8.58 -16.14
CA ASN A 203 -1.97 -10.03 -16.11
C ASN A 203 -1.52 -10.55 -14.73
N HIS A 204 -1.02 -9.68 -13.85
CA HIS A 204 -0.60 -10.05 -12.49
C HIS A 204 -1.57 -9.50 -11.42
N CYS A 205 -2.56 -8.69 -11.81
CA CYS A 205 -3.38 -7.91 -10.90
C CYS A 205 -4.47 -8.73 -10.19
N PHE A 206 -4.96 -9.81 -10.82
CA PHE A 206 -6.14 -10.53 -10.35
C PHE A 206 -5.82 -11.93 -9.84
N PHE A 207 -6.44 -12.30 -8.73
CA PHE A 207 -6.17 -13.54 -8.02
C PHE A 207 -7.47 -14.25 -7.65
N PRO A 208 -7.47 -15.58 -7.56
CA PRO A 208 -8.50 -16.30 -6.83
C PRO A 208 -8.65 -15.73 -5.41
N LYS A 209 -9.87 -15.53 -4.95
CA LYS A 209 -10.17 -14.91 -3.65
C LYS A 209 -9.51 -15.62 -2.48
N HIS A 210 -9.37 -16.95 -2.54
CA HIS A 210 -8.78 -17.77 -1.48
C HIS A 210 -7.35 -17.35 -1.10
N ILE A 211 -6.58 -16.81 -2.04
CA ILE A 211 -5.21 -16.30 -1.79
C ILE A 211 -5.18 -15.29 -0.63
N PHE A 212 -6.24 -14.48 -0.51
CA PHE A 212 -6.37 -13.43 0.52
C PHE A 212 -7.31 -13.81 1.66
N THR A 213 -8.10 -14.88 1.52
CA THR A 213 -9.12 -15.26 2.52
C THR A 213 -8.82 -16.56 3.25
N ASN A 214 -7.78 -17.31 2.87
CA ASN A 214 -7.32 -18.49 3.60
C ASN A 214 -6.53 -18.17 4.89
N GLY A 215 -6.57 -16.92 5.32
CA GLY A 215 -5.96 -16.41 6.54
C GLY A 215 -4.50 -15.99 6.37
N THR A 216 -3.92 -15.60 7.49
CA THR A 216 -2.53 -15.14 7.58
C THR A 216 -1.73 -16.01 8.55
N ILE A 217 -0.41 -15.97 8.41
CA ILE A 217 0.53 -16.62 9.33
C ILE A 217 1.54 -15.61 9.84
N LYS A 218 1.99 -15.80 11.09
CA LYS A 218 3.05 -14.98 11.69
C LYS A 218 4.42 -15.55 11.31
N VAL A 219 5.30 -14.71 10.79
CA VAL A 219 6.69 -15.06 10.43
C VAL A 219 7.66 -14.10 11.11
N ASP A 220 8.90 -14.54 11.28
CA ASP A 220 9.95 -13.72 11.87
C ASP A 220 10.24 -12.50 11.00
N PHE A 221 10.32 -11.34 11.65
CA PHE A 221 10.67 -10.06 11.04
C PHE A 221 11.44 -9.25 12.08
N GLU A 222 12.75 -9.12 11.89
CA GLU A 222 13.66 -8.46 12.82
C GLU A 222 13.56 -9.07 14.22
N ASP A 223 13.19 -8.29 15.23
CA ASP A 223 13.02 -8.71 16.63
C ASP A 223 11.57 -9.06 17.00
N THR A 224 10.68 -9.22 16.01
CA THR A 224 9.25 -9.51 16.22
C THR A 224 8.71 -10.52 15.20
N LYS A 225 7.39 -10.73 15.23
CA LYS A 225 6.67 -11.53 14.24
C LYS A 225 5.54 -10.72 13.59
N LEU A 226 5.58 -10.63 12.28
CA LEU A 226 4.57 -9.92 11.49
C LEU A 226 3.75 -10.90 10.64
N SER A 227 2.54 -10.49 10.29
CA SER A 227 1.59 -11.32 9.54
C SER A 227 1.87 -11.27 8.05
N ILE A 228 1.83 -12.41 7.37
CA ILE A 228 1.84 -12.53 5.90
C ILE A 228 0.66 -13.41 5.45
N LEU A 229 0.30 -13.35 4.16
CA LEU A 229 -0.69 -14.28 3.60
C LEU A 229 -0.24 -15.72 3.82
N LYS A 230 -1.17 -16.62 4.17
CA LYS A 230 -0.87 -18.05 4.22
C LYS A 230 -0.42 -18.58 2.85
N GLU A 231 -0.96 -18.01 1.77
CA GLU A 231 -0.61 -18.33 0.39
C GLU A 231 0.38 -17.31 -0.22
N TYR A 232 1.28 -16.77 0.60
CA TYR A 232 2.25 -15.76 0.17
C TYR A 232 3.04 -16.17 -1.07
N ASP A 233 3.40 -17.46 -1.22
CA ASP A 233 4.25 -17.91 -2.32
C ASP A 233 3.55 -17.78 -3.68
N ALA A 234 2.25 -18.10 -3.75
CA ALA A 234 1.45 -17.92 -4.95
C ALA A 234 1.27 -16.44 -5.30
N TYR A 235 0.99 -15.60 -4.28
CA TYR A 235 0.91 -14.15 -4.43
C TYR A 235 2.23 -13.56 -4.96
N LEU A 236 3.35 -13.83 -4.29
CA LEU A 236 4.65 -13.28 -4.64
C LEU A 236 5.16 -13.76 -6.00
N LYS A 237 4.96 -15.04 -6.35
CA LYS A 237 5.33 -15.57 -7.68
C LYS A 237 4.55 -14.91 -8.80
N GLN A 238 3.25 -14.66 -8.62
CA GLN A 238 2.44 -14.02 -9.65
C GLN A 238 2.86 -12.56 -9.86
N VAL A 239 3.16 -11.81 -8.80
CA VAL A 239 3.50 -10.39 -8.93
C VAL A 239 4.95 -10.19 -9.38
N PHE A 240 5.90 -10.91 -8.75
CA PHE A 240 7.33 -10.65 -8.83
C PHE A 240 8.14 -11.76 -9.53
N GLY A 241 7.52 -12.90 -9.87
CA GLY A 241 8.22 -14.03 -10.45
C GLY A 241 9.12 -14.74 -9.45
N ASN A 242 10.40 -14.92 -9.79
CA ASN A 242 11.38 -15.54 -8.90
C ASN A 242 11.85 -14.56 -7.80
N TYR A 243 10.97 -14.24 -6.85
CA TYR A 243 11.22 -13.24 -5.80
C TYR A 243 12.36 -13.60 -4.83
N MET A 244 12.79 -14.87 -4.81
CA MET A 244 13.94 -15.31 -4.02
C MET A 244 15.28 -14.92 -4.65
N GLN A 245 15.30 -14.71 -5.96
CA GLN A 245 16.48 -14.18 -6.65
C GLN A 245 16.65 -12.70 -6.31
N LEU A 246 17.87 -12.32 -5.91
CA LEU A 246 18.20 -10.93 -5.68
C LEU A 246 18.22 -10.17 -7.02
N PRO A 247 17.75 -8.90 -7.05
CA PRO A 247 17.96 -8.07 -8.22
C PRO A 247 19.47 -7.79 -8.41
N PRO A 248 19.91 -7.44 -9.63
CA PRO A 248 21.28 -6.97 -9.87
C PRO A 248 21.68 -5.85 -8.90
N LEU A 249 22.96 -5.77 -8.54
CA LEU A 249 23.47 -4.81 -7.54
C LEU A 249 23.13 -3.36 -7.91
N GLU A 250 23.09 -3.02 -9.20
CA GLU A 250 22.79 -1.67 -9.68
C GLU A 250 21.32 -1.26 -9.41
N LYS A 251 20.46 -2.22 -9.09
CA LYS A 251 19.04 -2.02 -8.73
C LYS A 251 18.79 -2.18 -7.22
N GLN A 252 19.83 -2.42 -6.43
CA GLN A 252 19.74 -2.52 -4.96
C GLN A 252 19.92 -1.13 -4.34
N VAL A 253 18.96 -0.25 -4.62
CA VAL A 253 19.00 1.17 -4.22
C VAL A 253 17.77 1.54 -3.41
N CYS A 254 17.92 2.56 -2.58
CA CYS A 254 16.84 3.21 -1.85
C CYS A 254 16.03 4.09 -2.83
N GLU A 255 14.72 3.88 -2.94
CA GLU A 255 13.93 4.51 -4.01
C GLU A 255 12.93 5.57 -3.51
N HIS A 256 12.47 5.51 -2.26
CA HIS A 256 11.22 6.16 -1.88
C HIS A 256 11.38 7.51 -1.17
N HIS A 257 12.56 7.84 -0.60
CA HIS A 257 12.80 9.13 0.05
C HIS A 257 14.09 9.85 -0.38
N ASN A 258 14.05 11.18 -0.22
CA ASN A 258 15.17 12.11 -0.46
C ASN A 258 15.75 12.71 0.84
N GLY A 259 15.16 12.40 1.99
CA GLY A 259 15.68 12.82 3.30
C GLY A 259 14.73 12.50 4.45
N VAL A 260 15.32 12.29 5.63
CA VAL A 260 14.60 11.97 6.86
C VAL A 260 15.07 12.88 8.00
N ASP A 261 14.12 13.45 8.73
CA ASP A 261 14.32 14.08 10.02
C ASP A 261 13.72 13.17 11.09
N PHE A 262 14.57 12.60 11.94
CA PHE A 262 14.16 11.69 12.99
C PHE A 262 13.53 12.37 14.18
N GLY A 263 13.57 13.71 14.33
CA GLY A 263 12.94 14.37 15.48
C GLY A 263 13.38 13.81 16.85
N GLN A 264 12.47 13.84 17.83
CA GLN A 264 12.73 13.46 19.23
C GLN A 264 11.83 12.34 19.80
N TYR A 265 11.11 11.62 18.94
CA TYR A 265 10.18 10.51 19.24
C TYR A 265 10.06 9.96 20.65
#